data_AF-A0A929VGI7-F1
#
_entry.id   AF-A0A929VGI7-F1
#
_cell.length_a   1.000
_cell.length_b   1.000
_cell.length_c   1.000
_cell.angle_alpha   90.00
_cell.angle_beta   90.00
_cell.angle_gamma   90.00
#
_symmetry.space_group_name_H-M   'P 1'
#
loop_
_entity.id
_entity.type
_entity.pdbx_description
1 polymer ?
#
loop_
_entity_poly.entity_id
_entity_poly.type
_entity_poly.pdbx_seq_one_letter_code
_entity_poly.pdbx_strand_id
1 'polypeptide(L)'
;MNNHKIITTFLPKQIGIRNLDIVLPVLQKSNLIVYGEIHGIKENANIVYTLVKKTCIQRLAIEASPTVFDFINSVKINSYDFSLVDEDLFDLSVLSLEMIKTIAILLQQNQLKELVFIDTFFDNLDEDAIIPPSPQEREEQLAKNILGIDGSLPTLCIMGQWHTQPKVVTDGETRHESALYRLRKTKPNVPFIHNIYRQGELFNDGKIIELPDNPAVSSCYEIVQKTDIDFDLHVPEATRISLC
;
A
#
# COMPACT_ATOMS: atom_id res chain seq x y z
N MET A 1 12.96 -6.14 18.35
CA MET A 1 11.81 -6.54 19.21
C MET A 1 11.17 -7.75 18.54
N ASN A 2 10.93 -8.89 19.21
CA ASN A 2 10.46 -10.09 18.48
C ASN A 2 9.19 -9.81 17.63
N ASN A 3 9.18 -10.27 16.38
CA ASN A 3 8.09 -10.21 15.40
C ASN A 3 6.75 -10.65 16.00
N HIS A 4 6.76 -11.71 16.81
CA HIS A 4 5.59 -12.18 17.53
C HIS A 4 5.03 -11.12 18.51
N LYS A 5 5.90 -10.38 19.22
CA LYS A 5 5.47 -9.31 20.11
C LYS A 5 4.89 -8.13 19.33
N ILE A 6 5.48 -7.77 18.20
CA ILE A 6 5.01 -6.69 17.34
C ILE A 6 3.57 -7.00 16.87
N ILE A 7 3.37 -8.15 16.23
CA ILE A 7 2.08 -8.50 15.61
C ILE A 7 0.95 -8.74 16.64
N THR A 8 1.29 -9.19 17.85
CA THR A 8 0.31 -9.42 18.92
C THR A 8 -0.08 -8.15 19.67
N THR A 9 0.79 -7.13 19.70
CA THR A 9 0.53 -5.88 20.44
C THR A 9 0.04 -4.74 19.57
N PHE A 10 0.34 -4.76 18.28
CA PHE A 10 -0.12 -3.74 17.35
C PHE A 10 -1.65 -3.79 17.17
N LEU A 11 -2.27 -2.62 17.21
CA LEU A 11 -3.69 -2.42 16.89
C LEU A 11 -3.81 -1.18 15.98
N PRO A 12 -4.39 -1.30 14.78
CA PRO A 12 -4.63 -0.17 13.91
C PRO A 12 -5.66 0.77 14.53
N LYS A 13 -5.48 2.07 14.29
CA LYS A 13 -6.33 3.13 14.82
C LYS A 13 -6.92 3.93 13.68
N GLN A 14 -8.18 4.35 13.82
CA GLN A 14 -8.73 5.38 12.94
C GLN A 14 -8.05 6.70 13.29
N ILE A 15 -7.48 7.35 12.28
CA ILE A 15 -6.85 8.67 12.41
C ILE A 15 -7.78 9.75 11.86
N GLY A 16 -7.73 10.94 12.45
CA GLY A 16 -8.44 12.10 11.94
C GLY A 16 -7.67 12.70 10.76
N ILE A 17 -8.20 12.56 9.55
CA ILE A 17 -7.64 13.17 8.33
C ILE A 17 -8.46 14.42 8.02
N ARG A 18 -7.83 15.60 8.12
CA ARG A 18 -8.47 16.87 7.76
C ARG A 18 -8.86 16.85 6.29
N ASN A 19 -9.99 17.48 5.98
CA ASN A 19 -10.55 17.59 4.63
C ASN A 19 -10.97 16.26 3.97
N LEU A 20 -10.89 15.11 4.66
CA LEU A 20 -11.30 13.82 4.08
C LEU A 20 -12.76 13.84 3.64
N ASP A 21 -13.65 14.47 4.42
CA ASP A 21 -15.08 14.58 4.10
C ASP A 21 -15.36 15.32 2.79
N ILE A 22 -14.43 16.18 2.34
CA ILE A 22 -14.56 16.92 1.07
C ILE A 22 -14.42 15.95 -0.12
N VAL A 23 -13.46 15.03 -0.04
CA VAL A 23 -13.14 14.10 -1.14
C VAL A 23 -13.88 12.77 -1.02
N LEU A 24 -14.45 12.48 0.16
CA LEU A 24 -15.16 11.24 0.44
C LEU A 24 -16.24 10.87 -0.59
N PRO A 25 -17.06 11.81 -1.11
CA PRO A 25 -18.04 11.49 -2.14
C PRO A 25 -17.43 10.92 -3.42
N VAL A 26 -16.26 11.42 -3.84
CA VAL A 26 -15.54 10.93 -5.02
C VAL A 26 -15.01 9.52 -4.76
N LEU A 27 -14.39 9.32 -3.59
CA LEU A 27 -13.83 8.04 -3.19
C LEU A 27 -14.91 6.96 -3.05
N GLN A 28 -16.03 7.26 -2.39
CA GLN A 28 -17.13 6.30 -2.17
C GLN A 28 -17.89 5.94 -3.46
N LYS A 29 -17.95 6.85 -4.44
CA LYS A 29 -18.57 6.56 -5.75
C LYS A 29 -17.69 5.65 -6.62
N SER A 30 -16.41 5.51 -6.28
CA SER A 30 -15.44 4.80 -7.11
C SER A 30 -15.30 3.35 -6.68
N ASN A 31 -15.42 2.42 -7.61
CA ASN A 31 -15.26 0.99 -7.32
C ASN A 31 -13.79 0.58 -7.17
N LEU A 32 -12.86 1.41 -7.63
CA LEU A 32 -11.42 1.20 -7.51
C LEU A 32 -10.76 2.52 -7.13
N ILE A 33 -9.99 2.51 -6.05
CA ILE A 33 -9.13 3.62 -5.63
C ILE A 33 -7.70 3.09 -5.59
N VAL A 34 -6.75 3.83 -6.14
CA VAL A 34 -5.32 3.52 -6.01
C VAL A 34 -4.73 4.37 -4.87
N TYR A 35 -3.90 3.74 -4.05
CA TYR A 35 -3.23 4.34 -2.91
C TYR A 35 -1.72 4.05 -3.00
N GLY A 36 -0.93 5.12 -3.06
CA GLY A 36 0.52 5.09 -3.19
C GLY A 36 1.21 5.45 -1.88
N GLU A 37 1.93 4.50 -1.30
CA GLU A 37 2.69 4.68 -0.05
C GLU A 37 4.19 4.48 -0.25
N ILE A 38 4.98 4.86 0.77
CA ILE A 38 6.37 4.43 0.85
C ILE A 38 6.42 3.28 1.85
N HIS A 39 6.96 2.14 1.41
CA HIS A 39 7.18 0.95 2.24
C HIS A 39 7.93 1.29 3.53
N GLY A 40 7.75 0.45 4.55
CA GLY A 40 8.55 0.58 5.76
C GLY A 40 8.07 1.61 6.78
N ILE A 41 6.87 2.15 6.60
CA ILE A 41 6.32 3.20 7.47
C ILE A 41 5.06 2.68 8.19
N LYS A 42 5.02 2.86 9.52
CA LYS A 42 3.92 2.37 10.39
C LYS A 42 2.60 3.04 10.11
N GLU A 43 2.63 4.31 9.76
CA GLU A 43 1.45 5.13 9.54
C GLU A 43 0.57 4.57 8.42
N ASN A 44 1.15 3.85 7.45
CA ASN A 44 0.43 3.22 6.34
C ASN A 44 -0.67 2.28 6.84
N ALA A 45 -0.41 1.54 7.92
CA ALA A 45 -1.40 0.65 8.53
C ALA A 45 -2.62 1.41 9.06
N ASN A 46 -2.39 2.52 9.79
CA ASN A 46 -3.49 3.35 10.32
C ASN A 46 -4.24 4.09 9.21
N ILE A 47 -3.54 4.54 8.17
CA ILE A 47 -4.13 5.19 7.00
C ILE A 47 -5.03 4.20 6.26
N VAL A 48 -4.54 3.01 5.90
CA VAL A 48 -5.32 1.99 5.20
C VAL A 48 -6.53 1.58 6.04
N TYR A 49 -6.36 1.37 7.34
CA TYR A 49 -7.48 1.09 8.25
C TYR A 49 -8.56 2.20 8.23
N THR A 50 -8.13 3.46 8.25
CA THR A 50 -9.01 4.63 8.22
C THR A 50 -9.74 4.73 6.88
N LEU A 51 -9.01 4.61 5.76
CA LEU A 51 -9.58 4.68 4.43
C LEU A 51 -10.63 3.58 4.25
N VAL A 52 -10.30 2.32 4.53
CA VAL A 52 -11.25 1.19 4.39
C VAL A 52 -12.56 1.44 5.15
N LYS A 53 -12.46 1.89 6.40
CA LYS A 53 -13.63 2.18 7.24
C LYS A 53 -14.45 3.37 6.74
N LYS A 54 -13.80 4.43 6.24
CA LYS A 54 -14.48 5.67 5.84
C LYS A 54 -15.09 5.59 4.43
N THR A 55 -14.44 4.89 3.51
CA THR A 55 -14.91 4.73 2.13
C THR A 55 -15.74 3.47 1.90
N CYS A 56 -15.95 2.65 2.94
CA CYS A 56 -16.71 1.40 2.89
C CYS A 56 -16.14 0.38 1.89
N ILE A 57 -14.81 0.34 1.78
CA ILE A 57 -14.08 -0.62 0.93
C ILE A 57 -14.30 -2.03 1.46
N GLN A 58 -14.52 -2.96 0.53
CA GLN A 58 -14.79 -4.37 0.83
C GLN A 58 -13.70 -5.30 0.30
N ARG A 59 -12.80 -4.82 -0.55
CA ARG A 59 -11.67 -5.58 -1.08
C ARG A 59 -10.39 -4.77 -0.98
N LEU A 60 -9.31 -5.42 -0.52
CA LEU A 60 -7.95 -4.89 -0.70
C LEU A 60 -7.26 -5.62 -1.84
N ALA A 61 -6.70 -4.85 -2.76
CA ALA A 61 -5.71 -5.35 -3.71
C ALA A 61 -4.34 -4.90 -3.22
N ILE A 62 -3.42 -5.84 -3.00
CA ILE A 62 -2.13 -5.59 -2.36
C ILE A 62 -0.97 -5.99 -3.26
N GLU A 63 0.05 -5.13 -3.32
CA GLU A 63 1.33 -5.40 -3.98
C GLU A 63 2.13 -6.46 -3.20
N ALA A 64 1.68 -7.70 -3.30
CA ALA A 64 2.34 -8.86 -2.72
C ALA A 64 1.95 -10.11 -3.49
N SER A 65 2.76 -11.15 -3.34
CA SER A 65 2.47 -12.49 -3.82
C SER A 65 1.40 -13.19 -2.96
N PRO A 66 0.59 -14.09 -3.54
CA PRO A 66 -0.34 -14.93 -2.77
C PRO A 66 0.31 -15.78 -1.67
N THR A 67 1.64 -15.96 -1.67
CA THR A 67 2.36 -16.78 -0.68
C THR A 67 2.15 -16.31 0.77
N VAL A 68 1.90 -15.01 1.01
CA VAL A 68 1.63 -14.48 2.36
C VAL A 68 0.20 -14.74 2.85
N PHE A 69 -0.69 -15.28 2.01
CA PHE A 69 -2.12 -15.44 2.33
C PHE A 69 -2.38 -16.35 3.53
N ASP A 70 -1.68 -17.47 3.63
CA ASP A 70 -1.86 -18.44 4.72
C ASP A 70 -1.41 -17.85 6.06
N PHE A 71 -0.33 -17.08 6.06
CA PHE A 71 0.08 -16.31 7.24
C PHE A 71 -0.96 -15.26 7.63
N ILE A 72 -1.50 -14.47 6.69
CA ILE A 72 -2.58 -13.52 6.98
C ILE A 72 -3.80 -14.23 7.61
N ASN A 73 -4.18 -15.40 7.08
CA ASN A 73 -5.27 -16.19 7.64
C ASN A 73 -4.96 -16.72 9.05
N SER A 74 -3.72 -17.11 9.30
CA SER A 74 -3.23 -17.50 10.63
C SER A 74 -3.34 -16.32 11.62
N VAL A 75 -2.94 -15.12 11.21
CA VAL A 75 -3.10 -13.89 12.02
C VAL A 75 -4.58 -13.56 12.24
N LYS A 76 -5.44 -13.76 11.22
CA LYS A 76 -6.90 -13.57 11.30
C LYS A 76 -7.55 -14.51 12.32
N ILE A 77 -7.00 -15.68 12.60
CA ILE A 77 -7.52 -16.57 13.66
C ILE A 77 -6.73 -16.47 14.97
N ASN A 78 -5.80 -15.51 15.06
CA ASN A 78 -4.90 -15.28 16.19
C ASN A 78 -3.94 -16.45 16.51
N SER A 79 -3.54 -17.25 15.52
CA SER A 79 -2.51 -18.29 15.68
C SER A 79 -1.09 -17.80 15.42
N TYR A 80 -0.91 -16.78 14.57
CA TYR A 80 0.39 -16.12 14.30
C TYR A 80 1.52 -17.10 13.91
N ASP A 81 1.21 -18.07 13.06
CA ASP A 81 2.14 -19.13 12.64
C ASP A 81 3.15 -18.63 11.59
N PHE A 82 4.32 -18.18 12.05
CA PHE A 82 5.40 -17.68 11.21
C PHE A 82 6.01 -18.74 10.27
N SER A 83 5.71 -20.03 10.43
CA SER A 83 6.17 -21.04 9.46
C SER A 83 5.46 -20.94 8.10
N LEU A 84 4.39 -20.14 8.01
CA LEU A 84 3.58 -19.91 6.81
C LEU A 84 4.04 -18.69 5.99
N VAL A 85 5.16 -18.07 6.34
CA VAL A 85 5.69 -16.90 5.64
C VAL A 85 7.22 -16.94 5.63
N ASP A 86 7.81 -16.44 4.55
CA ASP A 86 9.22 -16.10 4.54
C ASP A 86 9.42 -14.77 5.27
N GLU A 87 10.16 -14.78 6.37
CA GLU A 87 10.36 -13.58 7.20
C GLU A 87 11.21 -12.51 6.50
N ASP A 88 11.96 -12.86 5.44
CA ASP A 88 12.71 -11.90 4.62
C ASP A 88 11.78 -10.89 3.93
N LEU A 89 10.49 -11.22 3.77
CA LEU A 89 9.45 -10.28 3.33
C LEU A 89 9.41 -9.01 4.20
N PHE A 90 9.62 -9.15 5.51
CA PHE A 90 9.57 -8.02 6.44
C PHE A 90 10.79 -7.11 6.29
N ASP A 91 11.93 -7.66 5.90
CA ASP A 91 13.14 -6.88 5.64
C ASP A 91 13.05 -6.10 4.33
N LEU A 92 12.36 -6.66 3.32
CA LEU A 92 11.99 -5.95 2.09
C LEU A 92 10.92 -4.87 2.33
N SER A 93 10.18 -4.96 3.45
CA SER A 93 9.18 -3.96 3.89
C SER A 93 7.99 -3.74 2.95
N VAL A 94 7.87 -4.53 1.89
CA VAL A 94 6.74 -4.56 0.96
C VAL A 94 5.42 -4.77 1.71
N LEU A 95 5.43 -5.64 2.73
CA LEU A 95 4.31 -5.81 3.64
C LEU A 95 4.78 -5.95 5.09
N SER A 96 4.52 -4.94 5.91
CA SER A 96 4.91 -4.94 7.33
C SER A 96 3.97 -5.77 8.21
N LEU A 97 4.45 -6.17 9.39
CA LEU A 97 3.62 -6.83 10.42
C LEU A 97 2.45 -5.94 10.85
N GLU A 98 2.65 -4.62 10.95
CA GLU A 98 1.59 -3.65 11.24
C GLU A 98 0.49 -3.67 10.15
N MET A 99 0.88 -3.75 8.87
CA MET A 99 -0.08 -3.86 7.76
C MET A 99 -0.79 -5.21 7.76
N ILE A 100 -0.09 -6.32 7.95
CA ILE A 100 -0.68 -7.67 8.06
C ILE A 100 -1.70 -7.73 9.19
N LYS A 101 -1.35 -7.24 10.37
CA LYS A 101 -2.25 -7.18 11.52
C LYS A 101 -3.49 -6.34 11.22
N THR A 102 -3.33 -5.24 10.49
CA THR A 102 -4.44 -4.39 10.04
C THR A 102 -5.38 -5.13 9.11
N ILE A 103 -4.85 -5.80 8.09
CA ILE A 103 -5.62 -6.59 7.13
C ILE A 103 -6.39 -7.69 7.86
N ALA A 104 -5.71 -8.45 8.74
CA ALA A 104 -6.33 -9.51 9.52
C ALA A 104 -7.48 -9.00 10.40
N ILE A 105 -7.33 -7.85 11.06
CA ILE A 105 -8.39 -7.23 11.86
C ILE A 105 -9.57 -6.79 10.99
N LEU A 106 -9.32 -6.19 9.82
CA LEU A 106 -10.38 -5.77 8.91
C LEU A 106 -11.18 -6.97 8.36
N LEU A 107 -10.52 -8.10 8.12
CA LEU A 107 -11.16 -9.37 7.76
C LEU A 107 -11.97 -9.96 8.93
N GLN A 108 -11.39 -10.00 10.15
CA GLN A 108 -12.10 -10.44 11.36
C GLN A 108 -13.38 -9.64 11.61
N GLN A 109 -13.34 -8.33 11.35
CA GLN A 109 -14.47 -7.42 11.51
C GLN A 109 -15.47 -7.47 10.34
N ASN A 110 -15.26 -8.36 9.37
CA ASN A 110 -16.07 -8.49 8.15
C ASN A 110 -16.22 -7.17 7.38
N GLN A 111 -15.22 -6.28 7.49
CA GLN A 111 -15.15 -5.05 6.70
C GLN A 111 -14.61 -5.37 5.31
N LEU A 112 -13.52 -6.12 5.27
CA LEU A 112 -13.01 -6.73 4.06
C LEU A 112 -13.63 -8.10 3.89
N LYS A 113 -14.10 -8.37 2.68
CA LYS A 113 -14.64 -9.67 2.24
C LYS A 113 -13.59 -10.45 1.45
N GLU A 114 -12.65 -9.76 0.83
CA GLU A 114 -11.71 -10.36 -0.12
C GLU A 114 -10.36 -9.64 -0.11
N LEU A 115 -9.30 -10.42 -0.33
CA LEU A 115 -7.97 -9.94 -0.66
C LEU A 115 -7.62 -10.39 -2.07
N VAL A 116 -7.00 -9.50 -2.84
CA VAL A 116 -6.41 -9.81 -4.14
C VAL A 116 -4.93 -9.47 -4.10
N PHE A 117 -4.12 -10.40 -4.55
CA PHE A 117 -2.67 -10.25 -4.68
C PHE A 117 -2.36 -9.85 -6.11
N ILE A 118 -1.75 -8.68 -6.29
CA ILE A 118 -1.54 -8.12 -7.63
C ILE A 118 -0.09 -8.22 -8.10
N ASP A 119 0.85 -8.59 -7.24
CA ASP A 119 2.26 -8.74 -7.62
C ASP A 119 2.71 -10.20 -7.57
N THR A 120 2.75 -10.82 -8.74
CA THR A 120 3.23 -12.20 -8.93
C THR A 120 4.46 -12.23 -9.85
N PHE A 121 5.12 -11.08 -10.05
CA PHE A 121 6.24 -10.97 -10.99
C PHE A 121 7.40 -11.87 -10.56
N PHE A 122 7.69 -11.88 -9.27
CA PHE A 122 8.81 -12.63 -8.70
C PHE A 122 8.53 -14.13 -8.49
N ASP A 123 7.25 -14.55 -8.51
CA ASP A 123 6.86 -15.93 -8.19
C ASP A 123 7.43 -16.99 -9.16
N ASN A 124 7.77 -16.56 -10.39
CA ASN A 124 8.22 -17.45 -11.46
C ASN A 124 9.61 -17.07 -12.00
N LEU A 125 10.35 -16.22 -11.29
CA LEU A 125 11.72 -15.87 -11.66
C LEU A 125 12.70 -16.92 -11.15
N ASP A 126 13.71 -17.22 -11.96
CA ASP A 126 14.89 -17.95 -11.48
C ASP A 126 15.62 -17.12 -10.42
N GLU A 127 16.24 -17.76 -9.43
CA GLU A 127 16.99 -17.07 -8.35
C GLU A 127 18.09 -16.14 -8.88
N ASP A 128 18.65 -16.46 -10.06
CA ASP A 128 19.71 -15.68 -10.73
C ASP A 128 19.19 -14.62 -11.72
N ALA A 129 17.87 -14.40 -11.78
CA ALA A 129 17.28 -13.45 -12.72
C ALA A 129 17.77 -12.02 -12.46
N ILE A 130 18.36 -11.39 -13.49
CA ILE A 130 18.78 -9.98 -13.40
C ILE A 130 17.55 -9.10 -13.63
N ILE A 131 17.12 -8.42 -12.57
CA ILE A 131 15.97 -7.52 -12.61
C ILE A 131 16.46 -6.10 -12.91
N PRO A 132 15.99 -5.46 -14.00
CA PRO A 132 16.38 -4.09 -14.30
C PRO A 132 15.82 -3.13 -13.24
N PRO A 133 16.42 -1.94 -13.05
CA PRO A 133 15.96 -0.96 -12.05
C PRO A 133 14.50 -0.49 -12.22
N SER A 134 13.95 -0.59 -13.43
CA SER A 134 12.55 -0.29 -13.73
C SER A 134 11.95 -1.36 -14.65
N PRO A 135 11.56 -2.53 -14.11
CA PRO A 135 11.07 -3.64 -14.92
C PRO A 135 9.70 -3.30 -15.51
N GLN A 136 9.68 -2.86 -16.78
CA GLN A 136 8.44 -2.48 -17.48
C GLN A 136 7.43 -3.63 -17.56
N GLU A 137 7.92 -4.88 -17.59
CA GLU A 137 7.09 -6.08 -17.54
C GLU A 137 6.34 -6.22 -16.21
N ARG A 138 7.00 -5.97 -15.07
CA ARG A 138 6.35 -5.94 -13.75
C ARG A 138 5.25 -4.88 -13.70
N GLU A 139 5.53 -3.67 -14.21
CA GLU A 139 4.53 -2.58 -14.27
C GLU A 139 3.32 -2.92 -15.16
N GLU A 140 3.56 -3.61 -16.28
CA GLU A 140 2.50 -4.09 -17.16
C GLU A 140 1.67 -5.20 -16.51
N GLN A 141 2.33 -6.15 -15.83
CA GLN A 141 1.66 -7.22 -15.09
C GLN A 141 0.81 -6.67 -13.94
N LEU A 142 1.35 -5.74 -13.13
CA LEU A 142 0.60 -5.06 -12.07
C LEU A 142 -0.66 -4.38 -12.65
N ALA A 143 -0.52 -3.59 -13.72
CA ALA A 143 -1.65 -2.93 -14.36
C ALA A 143 -2.69 -3.93 -14.89
N LYS A 144 -2.25 -5.02 -15.51
CA LYS A 144 -3.11 -6.09 -16.02
C LYS A 144 -3.86 -6.79 -14.88
N ASN A 145 -3.18 -7.11 -13.79
CA ASN A 145 -3.77 -7.75 -12.61
C ASN A 145 -4.83 -6.84 -11.99
N ILE A 146 -4.56 -5.54 -11.84
CA ILE A 146 -5.53 -4.55 -11.35
C ILE A 146 -6.75 -4.42 -12.30
N LEU A 147 -6.52 -4.44 -13.62
CA LEU A 147 -7.60 -4.40 -14.61
C LEU A 147 -8.48 -5.66 -14.58
N GLY A 148 -7.90 -6.82 -14.24
CA GLY A 148 -8.58 -8.10 -14.08
C GLY A 148 -9.42 -8.22 -12.81
N ILE A 149 -9.30 -7.29 -11.86
CA ILE A 149 -10.13 -7.27 -10.65
C ILE A 149 -11.59 -7.00 -11.05
N ASP A 150 -12.48 -7.90 -10.65
CA ASP A 150 -13.91 -7.77 -10.85
C ASP A 150 -14.47 -6.49 -10.19
N GLY A 151 -15.42 -5.81 -10.83
CA GLY A 151 -15.93 -4.52 -10.38
C GLY A 151 -17.02 -4.56 -9.31
N SER A 152 -17.39 -5.73 -8.78
CA SER A 152 -18.56 -5.88 -7.88
C SER A 152 -18.33 -5.38 -6.45
N LEU A 153 -17.07 -5.33 -6.00
CA LEU A 153 -16.71 -4.85 -4.67
C LEU A 153 -15.88 -3.56 -4.75
N PRO A 154 -16.21 -2.53 -3.94
CA PRO A 154 -15.35 -1.37 -3.76
C PRO A 154 -13.97 -1.81 -3.30
N THR A 155 -12.94 -1.46 -4.07
CA THR A 155 -11.57 -1.96 -3.95
C THR A 155 -10.60 -0.83 -3.68
N LEU A 156 -9.74 -0.99 -2.67
CA LEU A 156 -8.58 -0.14 -2.45
C LEU A 156 -7.34 -0.92 -2.87
N CYS A 157 -6.64 -0.41 -3.87
CA CYS A 157 -5.40 -0.96 -4.40
C CYS A 157 -4.21 -0.24 -3.78
N ILE A 158 -3.46 -0.93 -2.92
CA ILE A 158 -2.28 -0.39 -2.23
C ILE A 158 -1.01 -0.84 -2.95
N MET A 159 -0.15 0.12 -3.27
CA MET A 159 1.14 -0.11 -3.92
C MET A 159 2.16 0.92 -3.45
N GLY A 160 3.44 0.61 -3.62
CA GLY A 160 4.53 1.54 -3.48
C GLY A 160 4.42 2.70 -4.46
N GLN A 161 4.99 3.84 -4.09
CA GLN A 161 4.93 5.07 -4.88
C GLN A 161 5.57 4.97 -6.26
N TRP A 162 6.51 4.04 -6.45
CA TRP A 162 7.08 3.75 -7.75
C TRP A 162 6.01 3.30 -8.75
N HIS A 163 5.14 2.36 -8.36
CA HIS A 163 4.07 1.81 -9.20
C HIS A 163 2.88 2.75 -9.42
N THR A 164 2.86 3.89 -8.72
CA THR A 164 1.72 4.82 -8.72
C THR A 164 2.04 6.19 -9.32
N GLN A 165 3.12 6.31 -10.08
CA GLN A 165 3.41 7.57 -10.80
C GLN A 165 2.33 7.85 -11.87
N PRO A 166 1.58 8.95 -11.81
CA PRO A 166 0.46 9.19 -12.73
C PRO A 166 0.92 9.57 -14.16
N LYS A 167 2.20 9.85 -14.35
CA LYS A 167 2.83 10.23 -15.63
C LYS A 167 4.11 9.40 -15.83
N VAL A 168 4.57 9.36 -17.07
CA VAL A 168 5.88 8.78 -17.41
C VAL A 168 6.98 9.58 -16.73
N VAL A 169 7.86 8.89 -16.02
CA VAL A 169 9.08 9.46 -15.42
C VAL A 169 10.26 9.03 -16.29
N THR A 170 11.24 9.92 -16.46
CA THR A 170 12.49 9.60 -17.16
C THR A 170 13.65 10.04 -16.29
N ASP A 171 14.51 9.10 -15.92
CA ASP A 171 15.74 9.35 -15.17
C ASP A 171 16.94 8.77 -15.95
N GLY A 172 17.74 9.66 -16.53
CA GLY A 172 18.78 9.28 -17.49
C GLY A 172 18.20 8.52 -18.68
N GLU A 173 18.66 7.27 -18.87
CA GLU A 173 18.16 6.35 -19.90
C GLU A 173 16.95 5.52 -19.44
N THR A 174 16.58 5.59 -18.16
CA THR A 174 15.49 4.81 -17.59
C THR A 174 14.16 5.53 -17.83
N ARG A 175 13.36 5.01 -18.77
CA ARG A 175 11.96 5.38 -18.94
C ARG A 175 11.10 4.51 -18.03
N HIS A 176 10.36 5.15 -17.12
CA HIS A 176 9.44 4.48 -16.22
C HIS A 176 8.00 4.86 -16.56
N GLU A 177 7.29 3.93 -17.19
CA GLU A 177 5.83 3.94 -17.18
C GLU A 177 5.41 3.12 -15.95
N SER A 178 4.51 3.62 -15.12
CA SER A 178 4.05 2.90 -13.92
C SER A 178 2.80 2.06 -14.19
N ALA A 179 2.43 1.21 -13.23
CA ALA A 179 1.16 0.50 -13.22
C ALA A 179 -0.05 1.46 -13.23
N LEU A 180 -0.04 2.52 -12.42
CA LEU A 180 -1.12 3.53 -12.43
C LEU A 180 -1.24 4.25 -13.78
N TYR A 181 -0.11 4.63 -14.38
CA TYR A 181 -0.11 5.29 -15.69
C TYR A 181 -0.73 4.38 -16.76
N ARG A 182 -0.35 3.09 -16.79
CA ARG A 182 -0.96 2.10 -17.70
C ARG A 182 -2.44 1.86 -17.40
N LEU A 183 -2.80 1.72 -16.13
CA LEU A 183 -4.20 1.57 -15.69
C LEU A 183 -5.06 2.73 -16.21
N ARG A 184 -4.60 3.97 -16.06
CA ARG A 184 -5.33 5.16 -16.47
C ARG A 184 -5.45 5.36 -17.99
N LYS A 185 -4.62 4.69 -18.81
CA LYS A 185 -4.87 4.60 -20.26
C LYS A 185 -6.18 3.87 -20.57
N THR A 186 -6.59 2.94 -19.70
CA THR A 186 -7.82 2.13 -19.86
C THR A 186 -8.97 2.65 -18.99
N LYS A 187 -8.69 3.04 -17.75
CA LYS A 187 -9.66 3.58 -16.78
C LYS A 187 -9.21 4.97 -16.30
N PRO A 188 -9.45 6.05 -17.09
CA PRO A 188 -8.85 7.37 -16.85
C PRO A 188 -9.28 8.04 -15.55
N ASN A 189 -10.46 7.70 -15.03
CA ASN A 189 -11.06 8.36 -13.85
C ASN A 189 -10.80 7.62 -12.53
N VAL A 190 -9.85 6.69 -12.47
CA VAL A 190 -9.50 6.00 -11.22
C VAL A 190 -8.89 7.01 -10.24
N PRO A 191 -9.50 7.24 -9.06
CA PRO A 191 -8.94 8.09 -8.04
C PRO A 191 -7.60 7.58 -7.53
N PHE A 192 -6.70 8.50 -7.22
CA PHE A 192 -5.37 8.23 -6.69
C PHE A 192 -5.13 9.06 -5.43
N ILE A 193 -4.72 8.39 -4.36
CA ILE A 193 -4.27 9.00 -3.11
C ILE A 193 -2.76 8.77 -3.00
N HIS A 194 -1.98 9.84 -2.99
CA HIS A 194 -0.52 9.82 -2.88
C HIS A 194 -0.08 10.28 -1.49
N ASN A 195 0.58 9.42 -0.72
CA ASN A 195 1.11 9.86 0.57
C ASN A 195 2.28 10.82 0.39
N ILE A 196 2.32 11.89 1.19
CA ILE A 196 3.49 12.75 1.29
C ILE A 196 3.84 12.87 2.77
N TYR A 197 5.02 12.39 3.14
CA TYR A 197 5.50 12.43 4.51
C TYR A 197 6.27 13.72 4.73
N ARG A 198 6.01 14.36 5.87
CA ARG A 198 6.68 15.60 6.23
C ARG A 198 8.14 15.37 6.60
N GLN A 199 8.41 14.37 7.43
CA GLN A 199 9.72 14.05 7.98
C GLN A 199 9.70 12.65 8.59
N GLY A 200 10.85 12.17 9.07
CA GLY A 200 10.96 11.00 9.92
C GLY A 200 11.91 9.97 9.34
N GLU A 201 11.61 8.70 9.55
CA GLU A 201 12.42 7.57 9.09
C GLU A 201 11.53 6.45 8.57
N LEU A 202 12.07 5.71 7.60
CA LEU A 202 11.49 4.45 7.14
C LEU A 202 12.55 3.36 7.14
N PHE A 203 12.11 2.11 7.13
CA PHE A 203 13.00 0.97 6.90
C PHE A 203 12.57 0.28 5.61
N ASN A 204 13.47 0.15 4.64
CA ASN A 204 13.17 -0.48 3.37
C ASN A 204 14.41 -1.18 2.82
N ASP A 205 14.26 -2.40 2.31
CA ASP A 205 15.35 -3.19 1.72
C ASP A 205 16.58 -3.26 2.65
N GLY A 206 16.37 -3.64 3.91
CA GLY A 206 17.42 -3.77 4.91
C GLY A 206 18.05 -2.45 5.41
N LYS A 207 17.54 -1.29 4.97
CA LYS A 207 18.15 0.03 5.24
C LYS A 207 17.19 0.96 5.96
N ILE A 208 17.72 1.73 6.91
CA ILE A 208 17.04 2.89 7.47
C ILE A 208 17.29 4.08 6.55
N ILE A 209 16.21 4.74 6.14
CA ILE A 209 16.25 5.92 5.28
C ILE A 209 15.60 7.08 6.03
N GLU A 210 16.36 8.15 6.22
CA GLU A 210 15.86 9.40 6.79
C GLU A 210 15.09 10.20 5.74
N LEU A 211 13.92 10.71 6.13
CA LEU A 211 13.14 11.67 5.36
C LEU A 211 13.39 13.07 5.94
N PRO A 212 14.01 13.99 5.19
CA PRO A 212 14.27 15.34 5.68
C PRO A 212 12.96 16.11 5.90
N ASP A 213 12.95 17.03 6.87
CA ASP A 213 11.77 17.88 7.10
C ASP A 213 11.42 18.68 5.84
N ASN A 214 10.16 18.54 5.43
CA ASN A 214 9.55 19.27 4.34
C ASN A 214 8.44 20.18 4.91
N PRO A 215 8.75 21.45 5.22
CA PRO A 215 7.79 22.38 5.79
C PRO A 215 6.53 22.63 4.94
N ALA A 216 6.56 22.29 3.65
CA ALA A 216 5.39 22.41 2.77
C ALA A 216 4.32 21.34 3.04
N VAL A 217 4.68 20.25 3.72
CA VAL A 217 3.76 19.17 4.11
C VAL A 217 3.14 19.49 5.46
N SER A 218 1.84 19.28 5.60
CA SER A 218 1.09 19.59 6.82
C SER A 218 1.66 18.84 8.03
N SER A 219 1.70 19.52 9.19
CA SER A 219 2.04 18.89 10.48
C SER A 219 0.88 18.09 11.08
N CYS A 220 -0.20 17.89 10.31
CA CYS A 220 -1.34 17.06 10.66
C CYS A 220 -1.69 16.17 9.47
N TYR A 221 -2.40 15.07 9.72
CA TYR A 221 -2.99 14.31 8.63
C TYR A 221 -4.02 15.17 7.89
N GLU A 222 -3.81 15.34 6.59
CA GLU A 222 -4.62 16.24 5.76
C GLU A 222 -4.64 15.72 4.33
N ILE A 223 -5.82 15.73 3.71
CA ILE A 223 -5.93 15.49 2.28
C ILE A 223 -5.95 16.82 1.53
N VAL A 224 -5.12 16.93 0.51
CA VAL A 224 -5.03 18.07 -0.40
C VAL A 224 -5.47 17.61 -1.78
N GLN A 225 -6.57 18.18 -2.26
CA GLN A 225 -7.08 17.88 -3.60
C GLN A 225 -6.25 18.60 -4.66
N LYS A 226 -5.67 17.84 -5.61
CA LYS A 226 -4.86 18.36 -6.72
C LYS A 226 -5.69 18.46 -8.00
N THR A 227 -6.53 17.46 -8.24
CA THR A 227 -7.51 17.40 -9.33
C THR A 227 -8.79 16.76 -8.81
N ASP A 228 -9.78 16.51 -9.68
CA ASP A 228 -10.99 15.77 -9.28
C ASP A 228 -10.74 14.29 -8.93
N ILE A 229 -9.56 13.76 -9.28
CA ILE A 229 -9.21 12.34 -9.08
C ILE A 229 -7.82 12.12 -8.46
N ASP A 230 -7.06 13.18 -8.18
CA ASP A 230 -5.72 13.10 -7.60
C ASP A 230 -5.69 13.86 -6.27
N PHE A 231 -5.27 13.17 -5.22
CA PHE A 231 -5.24 13.66 -3.86
C PHE A 231 -3.89 13.37 -3.22
N ASP A 232 -3.27 14.39 -2.60
CA ASP A 232 -2.12 14.19 -1.74
C ASP A 232 -2.61 13.97 -0.30
N LEU A 233 -2.18 12.90 0.35
CA LEU A 233 -2.39 12.68 1.78
C LEU A 233 -1.12 13.06 2.53
N HIS A 234 -1.14 14.22 3.18
CA HIS A 234 -0.07 14.65 4.06
C HIS A 234 -0.03 13.78 5.31
N VAL A 235 1.16 13.26 5.62
CA VAL A 235 1.45 12.44 6.80
C VAL A 235 2.50 13.19 7.62
N PRO A 236 2.20 13.53 8.89
CA PRO A 236 3.04 14.44 9.67
C PRO A 236 4.39 13.84 10.10
N GLU A 237 4.47 12.52 10.22
CA GLU A 237 5.67 11.81 10.67
C GLU A 237 5.68 10.43 10.01
N ALA A 238 6.83 10.04 9.46
CA ALA A 238 7.12 8.67 9.07
C ALA A 238 7.82 7.98 10.23
N THR A 239 7.13 7.04 10.88
CA THR A 239 7.75 6.18 11.88
C THR A 239 8.09 4.85 11.23
N ARG A 240 9.37 4.48 11.20
CA ARG A 240 9.80 3.19 10.67
C ARG A 240 9.07 2.02 11.33
N ILE A 241 8.78 1.00 10.52
CA ILE A 241 8.19 -0.27 10.97
C ILE A 241 9.02 -0.92 12.08
N SER A 242 8.36 -1.76 12.88
CA SER A 242 9.04 -2.49 13.95
C SER A 242 9.68 -3.74 13.36
N LEU A 243 10.94 -3.99 13.68
CA LEU A 243 11.68 -5.17 13.25
C LEU A 243 12.37 -5.84 14.45
N CYS A 244 12.76 -7.10 14.25
CA CYS A 244 13.47 -7.90 15.24
C CYS A 244 14.84 -7.34 15.59
#